data_AF-G6XLC7-F1
#
_entry.id   AF-G6XLC7-F1
#
_cell.length_a   1.000
_cell.length_b   1.000
_cell.length_c   1.000
_cell.angle_alpha   90.00
_cell.angle_beta   90.00
_cell.angle_gamma   90.00
#
_symmetry.space_group_name_H-M   'P 1'
#
loop_
_entity.id
_entity.type
_entity.pdbx_description
1 polymer ?
#
loop_
_entity_poly.entity_id
_entity_poly.type
_entity_poly.pdbx_seq_one_letter_code
_entity_poly.pdbx_strand_id
1 'polypeptide(L)'
;MMGQVALAGMESLLQLVFLLVLAPVCGWMLDVLPRWLNGEAVIGPGQRWRQAARFWRLLSVAPLPPSFALCLAALLVVLLALPAVTTGTALISLADPLMMGTLLLSVRPLLGLVTLREEVRRILPALLVLCLTEALVALGAPGADGLGGLAAMLHIEPVPGLEGALVACALALGIACPPLRSGDVTLMMGAVRGRETREAGRVLADVLNCGWVLLLADLALPISIGLAGQGMVGWCAGLGALWGRMLLAVLVLTGLRLTGQERSGRLTALFAGFALLLALAGRFAT
;
A
#
# COMPACT_ATOMS: atom_id res chain seq x y z
N MET A 1 8.23 -11.97 28.34
CA MET A 1 9.02 -11.49 27.19
C MET A 1 9.01 -12.47 26.01
N MET A 2 9.55 -13.69 26.11
CA MET A 2 9.56 -14.63 24.97
C MET A 2 8.17 -14.97 24.40
N GLY A 3 7.15 -15.13 25.26
CA GLY A 3 5.78 -15.42 24.79
C GLY A 3 5.13 -14.28 23.99
N GLN A 4 5.45 -13.03 24.29
CA GLN A 4 4.92 -11.86 23.55
C GLN A 4 5.58 -11.72 22.18
N VAL A 5 6.89 -11.99 22.10
CA VAL A 5 7.63 -11.98 20.83
C VAL A 5 7.12 -13.10 19.91
N ALA A 6 6.86 -14.29 20.46
CA ALA A 6 6.30 -15.41 19.69
C ALA A 6 4.90 -15.09 19.16
N LEU A 7 4.04 -14.46 19.98
CA LEU A 7 2.70 -14.03 19.58
C LEU A 7 2.76 -12.99 18.44
N ALA A 8 3.56 -11.94 18.60
CA ALA A 8 3.74 -10.89 17.57
C ALA A 8 4.29 -11.48 16.26
N GLY A 9 5.21 -12.44 16.34
CA GLY A 9 5.72 -13.18 15.19
C GLY A 9 4.62 -13.98 14.48
N MET A 10 3.76 -14.67 15.24
CA MET A 10 2.64 -15.43 14.68
C MET A 10 1.59 -14.52 14.02
N GLU A 11 1.24 -13.40 14.66
CA GLU A 11 0.33 -12.40 14.09
C GLU A 11 0.88 -11.82 12.78
N SER A 12 2.19 -11.51 12.74
CA SER A 12 2.85 -10.99 11.54
C SER A 12 2.87 -12.01 10.40
N LEU A 13 3.13 -13.28 10.69
CA LEU A 13 3.08 -14.35 9.70
C LEU A 13 1.66 -14.58 9.18
N LEU A 14 0.66 -14.56 10.06
CA LEU A 14 -0.74 -14.70 9.69
C LEU A 14 -1.19 -13.53 8.80
N GLN A 15 -0.85 -12.29 9.17
CA GLN A 15 -1.10 -11.11 8.35
C GLN A 15 -0.42 -11.23 6.99
N LEU A 16 0.87 -11.61 6.95
CA LEU A 16 1.59 -11.75 5.69
C LEU A 16 0.92 -12.76 4.76
N VAL A 17 0.60 -13.96 5.27
CA VAL A 17 -0.07 -15.00 4.48
C VAL A 17 -1.43 -14.48 3.98
N PHE A 18 -2.20 -13.84 4.86
CA PHE A 18 -3.49 -13.25 4.48
C PHE A 18 -3.35 -12.20 3.38
N LEU A 19 -2.38 -11.28 3.49
CA LEU A 19 -2.16 -10.22 2.51
C LEU A 19 -1.63 -10.75 1.17
N LEU A 20 -0.77 -11.78 1.17
CA LEU A 20 -0.31 -12.43 -0.07
C LEU A 20 -1.46 -13.15 -0.79
N VAL A 21 -2.40 -13.70 -0.03
CA VAL A 21 -3.63 -14.32 -0.52
C VAL A 21 -4.60 -13.25 -1.06
N LEU A 22 -4.63 -12.07 -0.45
CA LEU A 22 -5.46 -10.93 -0.87
C LEU A 22 -4.88 -10.18 -2.09
N ALA A 23 -3.57 -10.18 -2.27
CA ALA A 23 -2.89 -9.49 -3.37
C ALA A 23 -3.49 -9.73 -4.78
N PRO A 24 -3.74 -10.98 -5.22
CA PRO A 24 -4.38 -11.21 -6.52
C PRO A 24 -5.81 -10.66 -6.61
N VAL A 25 -6.55 -10.58 -5.50
CA VAL A 25 -7.88 -9.96 -5.45
C VAL A 25 -7.76 -8.46 -5.60
N CYS A 26 -6.82 -7.83 -4.89
CA CYS A 26 -6.57 -6.39 -4.99
C CYS A 26 -6.19 -5.99 -6.43
N GLY A 27 -5.23 -6.71 -7.03
CA GLY A 27 -4.86 -6.49 -8.43
C GLY A 27 -6.04 -6.69 -9.39
N TRP A 28 -6.86 -7.72 -9.16
CA TRP A 28 -8.07 -7.94 -9.96
C TRP A 28 -9.05 -6.77 -9.84
N MET A 29 -9.35 -6.30 -8.63
CA MET A 29 -10.27 -5.18 -8.41
C MET A 29 -9.78 -3.90 -9.12
N LEU A 30 -8.50 -3.57 -9.01
CA LEU A 30 -7.92 -2.36 -9.63
C LEU A 30 -8.02 -2.36 -11.17
N ASP A 31 -7.98 -3.53 -11.81
CA ASP A 31 -8.08 -3.64 -13.26
C ASP A 31 -9.51 -3.85 -13.77
N VAL A 32 -10.33 -4.56 -12.99
CA VAL A 32 -11.65 -5.02 -13.42
C VAL A 32 -12.76 -4.08 -12.99
N LEU A 33 -12.68 -3.49 -11.79
CA LEU A 33 -13.71 -2.58 -11.28
C LEU A 33 -13.96 -1.38 -12.21
N PRO A 34 -12.92 -0.68 -12.76
CA PRO A 34 -13.15 0.41 -13.71
C PRO A 34 -13.87 -0.05 -14.98
N ARG A 35 -13.55 -1.25 -15.49
CA ARG A 35 -14.17 -1.82 -16.69
C ARG A 35 -15.62 -2.22 -16.45
N TRP A 36 -15.88 -2.85 -15.30
CA TRP A 36 -17.22 -3.22 -14.88
C TRP A 36 -18.11 -1.99 -14.71
N LEU A 37 -17.61 -0.91 -14.10
CA LEU A 37 -18.31 0.37 -13.99
C LEU A 37 -18.59 1.03 -15.36
N ASN A 38 -17.74 0.77 -16.35
CA ASN A 38 -17.97 1.18 -17.75
C ASN A 38 -18.92 0.23 -18.51
N GLY A 39 -19.51 -0.77 -17.86
CA GLY A 39 -20.46 -1.72 -18.46
C GLY A 39 -19.82 -2.85 -19.26
N GLU A 40 -18.50 -3.05 -19.18
CA GLU A 40 -17.83 -4.16 -19.85
C GLU A 40 -18.09 -5.49 -19.12
N ALA A 41 -18.18 -6.58 -19.88
CA ALA A 41 -18.24 -7.93 -19.32
C ALA A 41 -16.86 -8.31 -18.75
N VAL A 42 -16.84 -8.81 -17.52
CA VAL A 42 -15.60 -9.07 -16.78
C VAL A 42 -15.47 -10.50 -16.31
N ILE A 43 -14.23 -10.99 -16.27
CA ILE A 43 -13.88 -12.33 -15.79
C ILE A 43 -13.61 -12.26 -14.29
N GLY A 44 -14.00 -13.30 -13.55
CA GLY A 44 -13.75 -13.39 -12.10
C GLY A 44 -12.26 -13.53 -11.71
N PRO A 45 -11.93 -13.39 -10.42
CA PRO A 45 -10.54 -13.36 -9.93
C PRO A 45 -9.81 -14.71 -10.01
N GLY A 46 -10.50 -15.81 -10.32
CA GLY A 46 -9.97 -17.17 -10.25
C GLY A 46 -8.71 -17.41 -11.11
N GLN A 47 -8.55 -16.69 -12.23
CA GLN A 47 -7.34 -16.81 -13.04
C GLN A 47 -6.11 -16.24 -12.34
N ARG A 48 -6.22 -15.09 -11.67
CA ARG A 48 -5.09 -14.48 -10.92
C ARG A 48 -4.70 -15.34 -9.73
N TRP A 49 -5.67 -15.93 -9.06
CA TRP A 49 -5.43 -16.90 -7.99
C TRP A 49 -4.64 -18.12 -8.46
N ARG A 50 -5.02 -18.71 -9.59
CA ARG A 50 -4.25 -19.84 -10.17
C ARG A 50 -2.84 -19.43 -10.55
N GLN A 51 -2.63 -18.19 -11.04
CA GLN A 51 -1.30 -17.66 -11.36
C GLN A 51 -0.46 -17.47 -10.08
N ALA A 52 -1.01 -16.85 -9.04
CA ALA A 52 -0.35 -16.70 -7.75
C ALA A 52 0.01 -18.06 -7.14
N ALA A 53 -0.93 -19.01 -7.10
CA ALA A 53 -0.67 -20.35 -6.58
C ALA A 53 0.47 -21.07 -7.33
N ARG A 54 0.52 -20.94 -8.67
CA ARG A 54 1.63 -21.48 -9.48
C ARG A 54 2.94 -20.79 -9.17
N PHE A 55 2.96 -19.47 -9.04
CA PHE A 55 4.15 -18.71 -8.68
C PHE A 55 4.73 -19.18 -7.34
N TRP A 56 3.90 -19.26 -6.29
CA TRP A 56 4.35 -19.72 -4.96
C TRP A 56 4.86 -21.16 -4.98
N ARG A 57 4.21 -22.04 -5.76
CA ARG A 57 4.69 -23.41 -5.94
C ARG A 57 6.04 -23.44 -6.66
N LEU A 58 6.21 -22.67 -7.73
CA LEU A 58 7.45 -22.61 -8.50
C LEU A 58 8.62 -22.01 -7.70
N LEU A 59 8.34 -21.03 -6.83
CA LEU A 59 9.34 -20.42 -5.94
C LEU A 59 10.07 -21.45 -5.07
N SER A 60 9.40 -22.54 -4.70
CA SER A 60 10.00 -23.63 -3.89
C SER A 60 10.93 -24.55 -4.68
N VAL A 61 10.87 -24.52 -6.03
CA VAL A 61 11.56 -25.48 -6.90
C VAL A 61 12.63 -24.81 -7.77
N ALA A 62 12.43 -23.55 -8.14
CA ALA A 62 13.31 -22.83 -9.05
C ALA A 62 13.72 -21.46 -8.48
N PRO A 63 14.99 -21.05 -8.62
CA PRO A 63 15.43 -19.73 -8.17
C PRO A 63 14.82 -18.62 -9.04
N LEU A 64 14.43 -17.52 -8.40
CA LEU A 64 14.01 -16.30 -9.10
C LEU A 64 15.22 -15.54 -9.65
N PRO A 65 15.03 -14.76 -10.74
CA PRO A 65 15.99 -13.75 -11.13
C PRO A 65 16.30 -12.80 -9.95
N PRO A 66 17.54 -12.31 -9.80
CA PRO A 66 17.96 -11.55 -8.64
C PRO A 66 17.16 -10.26 -8.46
N SER A 67 16.79 -9.57 -9.55
CA SER A 67 15.91 -8.39 -9.48
C SER A 67 14.54 -8.71 -8.88
N PHE A 68 13.95 -9.85 -9.26
CA PHE A 68 12.64 -10.28 -8.77
C PHE A 68 12.71 -10.78 -7.34
N ALA A 69 13.82 -11.42 -6.95
CA ALA A 69 14.08 -11.80 -5.56
C ALA A 69 14.18 -10.56 -4.67
N LEU A 70 14.87 -9.50 -5.12
CA LEU A 70 14.93 -8.22 -4.41
C LEU A 70 13.56 -7.54 -4.34
N CYS A 71 12.79 -7.52 -5.43
CA CYS A 71 11.41 -7.03 -5.42
C CYS A 71 10.57 -7.78 -4.39
N LEU A 72 10.62 -9.12 -4.41
CA LEU A 72 9.86 -9.94 -3.48
C LEU A 72 10.27 -9.66 -2.05
N ALA A 73 11.56 -9.61 -1.74
CA ALA A 73 12.06 -9.31 -0.41
C ALA A 73 11.56 -7.95 0.10
N ALA A 74 11.68 -6.89 -0.71
CA ALA A 74 11.19 -5.56 -0.37
C ALA A 74 9.67 -5.56 -0.12
N LEU A 75 8.90 -6.24 -0.98
CA LEU A 75 7.44 -6.35 -0.83
C LEU A 75 7.04 -7.13 0.42
N LEU A 76 7.74 -8.22 0.75
CA LEU A 76 7.50 -8.98 1.99
C LEU A 76 7.77 -8.12 3.22
N VAL A 77 8.85 -7.33 3.22
CA VAL A 77 9.14 -6.37 4.30
C VAL A 77 8.00 -5.36 4.45
N VAL A 78 7.50 -4.80 3.35
CA VAL A 78 6.38 -3.86 3.38
C VAL A 78 5.12 -4.48 3.97
N LEU A 79 4.74 -5.69 3.52
CA LEU A 79 3.53 -6.37 4.01
C LEU A 79 3.64 -6.81 5.48
N LEU A 80 4.86 -7.09 5.96
CA LEU A 80 5.12 -7.43 7.36
C LEU A 80 5.13 -6.21 8.27
N ALA A 81 5.65 -5.07 7.79
CA ALA A 81 5.79 -3.87 8.59
C ALA A 81 4.50 -3.04 8.66
N LEU A 82 3.76 -2.93 7.56
CA LEU A 82 2.53 -2.11 7.53
C LEU A 82 1.48 -2.62 8.53
N PRO A 83 0.85 -1.72 9.30
CA PRO A 83 -0.16 -2.05 10.31
C PRO A 83 -1.53 -2.32 9.70
N ALA A 84 -1.59 -3.21 8.70
CA ALA A 84 -2.79 -3.47 7.93
C ALA A 84 -3.96 -3.97 8.80
N VAL A 85 -3.71 -4.90 9.73
CA VAL A 85 -4.75 -5.45 10.61
C VAL A 85 -4.61 -4.92 12.03
N THR A 86 -3.39 -4.92 12.56
CA THR A 86 -3.10 -4.58 13.95
C THR A 86 -1.75 -3.89 14.08
N THR A 87 -1.57 -3.09 15.13
CA THR A 87 -0.27 -2.54 15.54
C THR A 87 0.62 -3.56 16.29
N GLY A 88 0.13 -4.78 16.53
CA GLY A 88 0.86 -5.87 17.20
C GLY A 88 1.94 -6.58 16.37
N THR A 89 2.26 -6.10 15.17
CA THR A 89 3.23 -6.76 14.28
C THR A 89 4.66 -6.62 14.78
N ALA A 90 5.49 -7.62 14.51
CA ALA A 90 6.89 -7.68 14.99
C ALA A 90 7.78 -6.58 14.38
N LEU A 91 7.41 -6.08 13.19
CA LEU A 91 8.13 -5.04 12.46
C LEU A 91 7.40 -3.69 12.49
N ILE A 92 6.48 -3.49 13.44
CA ILE A 92 5.67 -2.27 13.53
C ILE A 92 6.53 -0.99 13.66
N SER A 93 7.69 -1.08 14.32
CA SER A 93 8.62 0.04 14.46
C SER A 93 9.24 0.49 13.13
N LEU A 94 9.16 -0.35 12.10
CA LEU A 94 9.60 -0.04 10.74
C LEU A 94 8.45 0.53 9.90
N ALA A 95 7.23 0.66 10.42
CA ALA A 95 6.07 1.15 9.68
C ALA A 95 6.09 2.67 9.41
N ASP A 96 7.25 3.25 9.12
CA ASP A 96 7.40 4.63 8.68
C ASP A 96 6.85 4.74 7.24
N PRO A 97 5.91 5.67 6.99
CA PRO A 97 5.31 5.86 5.67
C PRO A 97 6.33 6.26 4.60
N LEU A 98 7.34 7.07 4.93
CA LEU A 98 8.43 7.43 4.01
C LEU A 98 9.28 6.20 3.67
N MET A 99 9.65 5.40 4.67
CA MET A 99 10.45 4.19 4.42
C MET A 99 9.66 3.15 3.61
N MET A 100 8.41 2.86 3.98
CA MET A 100 7.58 1.89 3.26
C MET A 100 7.22 2.38 1.85
N GLY A 101 6.91 3.67 1.71
CA GLY A 101 6.65 4.28 0.41
C GLY A 101 7.86 4.27 -0.50
N THR A 102 9.06 4.59 0.01
CA THR A 102 10.30 4.55 -0.78
C THR A 102 10.68 3.13 -1.21
N LEU A 103 10.49 2.13 -0.35
CA LEU A 103 10.63 0.72 -0.73
C LEU A 103 9.70 0.36 -1.89
N LEU A 104 8.40 0.69 -1.79
CA LEU A 104 7.44 0.43 -2.86
C LEU A 104 7.80 1.17 -4.18
N LEU A 105 8.25 2.43 -4.09
CA LEU A 105 8.71 3.19 -5.25
C LEU A 105 9.95 2.56 -5.91
N SER A 106 10.87 1.99 -5.11
CA SER A 106 12.09 1.33 -5.61
C SER A 106 11.81 0.01 -6.34
N VAL A 107 10.73 -0.68 -6.00
CA VAL A 107 10.33 -1.95 -6.64
C VAL A 107 9.86 -1.74 -8.08
N ARG A 108 9.22 -0.60 -8.39
CA ARG A 108 8.71 -0.30 -9.74
C ARG A 108 9.76 -0.45 -10.85
N PRO A 109 10.92 0.24 -10.81
CA PRO A 109 11.95 0.09 -11.85
C PRO A 109 12.62 -1.29 -11.84
N LEU A 110 12.61 -2.02 -10.72
CA LEU A 110 13.21 -3.35 -10.63
C LEU A 110 12.35 -4.44 -11.29
N LEU A 111 11.04 -4.22 -11.43
CA LEU A 111 10.13 -5.17 -12.08
C LEU A 111 10.39 -5.30 -13.58
N GLY A 112 10.87 -4.27 -14.28
CA GLY A 112 11.13 -4.36 -15.71
C GLY A 112 11.65 -3.07 -16.33
N LEU A 113 11.85 -3.09 -17.65
CA LEU A 113 12.33 -1.93 -18.38
C LEU A 113 11.22 -0.88 -18.44
N VAL A 114 11.39 0.19 -17.68
CA VAL A 114 10.60 1.41 -17.81
C VAL A 114 11.46 2.52 -18.37
N THR A 115 10.87 3.43 -19.14
CA THR A 115 11.50 4.69 -19.50
C THR A 115 11.77 5.48 -18.21
N LEU A 116 13.02 5.47 -17.76
CA LEU A 116 13.47 6.12 -16.51
C LEU A 116 12.93 7.55 -16.36
N ARG A 117 12.82 8.29 -17.46
CA ARG A 117 12.31 9.66 -17.48
C ARG A 117 10.84 9.79 -17.05
N GLU A 118 9.99 8.84 -17.44
CA GLU A 118 8.57 8.87 -17.05
C GLU A 118 8.36 8.41 -15.63
N GLU A 119 9.11 7.40 -15.17
CA GLU A 119 9.04 6.96 -13.77
C GLU A 119 9.61 8.00 -12.82
N VAL A 120 10.73 8.66 -13.13
CA VAL A 120 11.26 9.75 -12.29
C VAL A 120 10.26 10.88 -12.12
N ARG A 121 9.50 11.22 -13.18
CA ARG A 121 8.42 12.23 -13.10
C ARG A 121 7.27 11.83 -12.17
N ARG A 122 7.09 10.53 -11.89
CA ARG A 122 6.05 10.00 -10.99
C ARG A 122 6.60 9.78 -9.57
N ILE A 123 7.83 9.29 -9.47
CA ILE A 123 8.51 8.99 -8.21
C ILE A 123 8.81 10.26 -7.44
N LEU A 124 9.30 11.31 -8.10
CA LEU A 124 9.69 12.55 -7.42
C LEU A 124 8.53 13.22 -6.67
N PRO A 125 7.35 13.49 -7.28
CA PRO A 125 6.23 14.07 -6.53
C PRO A 125 5.73 13.14 -5.44
N ALA A 126 5.70 11.81 -5.66
CA ALA A 126 5.32 10.87 -4.60
C ALA A 126 6.29 10.91 -3.43
N LEU A 127 7.61 10.97 -3.68
CA LEU A 127 8.63 11.12 -2.64
C LEU A 127 8.43 12.40 -1.83
N LEU A 128 8.14 13.52 -2.49
CA LEU A 128 7.85 14.78 -1.81
C LEU A 128 6.61 14.68 -0.91
N VAL A 129 5.56 14.01 -1.38
CA VAL A 129 4.35 13.79 -0.57
C VAL A 129 4.64 12.83 0.60
N LEU A 130 5.48 11.82 0.41
CA LEU A 130 5.92 10.94 1.52
C LEU A 130 6.71 11.73 2.56
N CYS A 131 7.65 12.59 2.16
CA CYS A 131 8.37 13.46 3.08
C CYS A 131 7.44 14.43 3.81
N LEU A 132 6.44 14.98 3.11
CA LEU A 132 5.41 15.81 3.72
C LEU A 132 4.60 15.02 4.75
N THR A 133 4.19 13.80 4.40
CA THR A 133 3.42 12.93 5.29
C THR A 133 4.19 12.67 6.58
N GLU A 134 5.48 12.33 6.46
CA GLU A 134 6.35 12.11 7.62
C GLU A 134 6.52 13.38 8.47
N ALA A 135 6.73 14.54 7.83
CA ALA A 135 6.81 15.80 8.54
C ALA A 135 5.52 16.15 9.29
N LEU A 136 4.36 15.86 8.69
CA LEU A 136 3.05 16.09 9.32
C LEU A 136 2.81 15.14 10.49
N VAL A 137 3.19 13.86 10.38
CA VAL A 137 3.14 12.89 11.48
C VAL A 137 4.03 13.34 12.63
N ALA A 138 5.28 13.71 12.34
CA ALA A 138 6.21 14.19 13.36
C ALA A 138 5.74 15.48 14.06
N LEU A 139 5.04 16.37 13.35
CA LEU A 139 4.50 17.61 13.90
C LEU A 139 3.18 17.41 14.66
N GLY A 140 2.31 16.53 14.18
CA GLY A 140 0.96 16.32 14.70
C GLY A 140 0.85 15.25 15.79
N ALA A 141 1.80 14.31 15.83
CA ALA A 141 1.85 13.22 16.81
C ALA A 141 3.31 13.05 17.31
N PRO A 142 3.82 13.99 18.12
CA PRO A 142 5.19 13.92 18.60
C PRO A 142 5.40 12.67 19.47
N GLY A 143 6.37 11.84 19.11
CA GLY A 143 6.64 10.55 19.77
C GLY A 143 5.91 9.36 19.16
N ALA A 144 5.14 9.55 18.08
CA ALA A 144 4.67 8.45 17.25
C ALA A 144 5.84 7.86 16.43
N ASP A 145 6.27 6.66 16.77
CA ASP A 145 7.22 5.90 15.96
C ASP A 145 6.48 5.22 14.79
N GLY A 146 6.37 5.95 13.66
CA GLY A 146 5.72 5.49 12.43
C GLY A 146 4.19 5.33 12.53
N LEU A 147 3.59 4.62 11.56
CA LEU A 147 2.15 4.44 11.46
C LEU A 147 1.55 3.65 12.64
N GLY A 148 2.32 2.73 13.23
CA GLY A 148 1.87 1.98 14.40
C GLY A 148 1.72 2.86 15.64
N GLY A 149 2.73 3.69 15.91
CA GLY A 149 2.68 4.69 16.99
C GLY A 149 1.57 5.71 16.75
N LEU A 150 1.43 6.20 15.51
CA LEU A 150 0.38 7.14 15.12
C LEU A 150 -1.02 6.56 15.35
N ALA A 151 -1.27 5.33 14.90
CA ALA A 151 -2.55 4.66 15.10
C ALA A 151 -2.86 4.51 16.59
N ALA A 152 -1.88 4.14 17.41
CA ALA A 152 -2.04 4.03 18.86
C ALA A 152 -2.37 5.39 19.51
N MET A 153 -1.68 6.46 19.12
CA MET A 153 -1.94 7.81 19.64
C MET A 153 -3.33 8.32 19.26
N LEU A 154 -3.75 8.14 18.01
CA LEU A 154 -5.07 8.61 17.54
C LEU A 154 -6.25 7.87 18.21
N HIS A 155 -6.04 6.65 18.70
CA HIS A 155 -7.05 5.97 19.52
C HIS A 155 -7.20 6.56 20.92
N ILE A 156 -6.15 7.18 21.45
CA ILE A 156 -6.17 7.81 22.78
C ILE A 156 -6.69 9.24 22.66
N GLU A 157 -6.15 10.00 21.71
CA GLU A 157 -6.50 11.39 21.47
C GLU A 157 -6.67 11.63 19.96
N PRO A 158 -7.93 11.68 19.46
CA PRO A 158 -8.19 11.88 18.05
C PRO A 158 -7.85 13.32 17.65
N VAL A 159 -7.01 13.47 16.63
CA VAL A 159 -6.61 14.78 16.08
C VAL A 159 -7.19 14.95 14.68
N PRO A 160 -8.41 15.51 14.53
CA PRO A 160 -9.14 15.52 13.26
C PRO A 160 -8.41 16.29 12.14
N GLY A 161 -7.66 17.33 12.49
CA GLY A 161 -6.85 18.08 11.52
C GLY A 161 -5.71 17.26 10.91
N LEU A 162 -5.08 16.38 11.72
CA LEU A 162 -4.04 15.47 11.26
C LEU A 162 -4.65 14.36 10.39
N GLU A 163 -5.75 13.75 10.82
CA GLU A 163 -6.44 12.72 10.04
C GLU A 163 -6.85 13.22 8.65
N GLY A 164 -7.46 14.40 8.58
CA GLY A 164 -7.81 15.03 7.31
C GLY A 164 -6.59 15.32 6.44
N ALA A 165 -5.49 15.75 7.05
CA ALA A 165 -4.23 15.97 6.33
C ALA A 165 -3.64 14.67 5.77
N LEU A 166 -3.69 13.57 6.52
CA LEU A 166 -3.22 12.26 6.08
C LEU A 166 -4.08 11.69 4.96
N VAL A 167 -5.41 11.88 5.00
CA VAL A 167 -6.30 11.55 3.87
C VAL A 167 -5.90 12.32 2.61
N ALA A 168 -5.63 13.63 2.74
CA ALA A 168 -5.20 14.45 1.62
C ALA A 168 -3.82 14.02 1.09
N CYS A 169 -2.88 13.63 1.97
CA CYS A 169 -1.61 13.02 1.58
C CYS A 169 -1.79 11.68 0.85
N ALA A 170 -2.66 10.80 1.34
CA ALA A 170 -2.97 9.53 0.69
C ALA A 170 -3.56 9.77 -0.73
N LEU A 171 -4.48 10.73 -0.88
CA LEU A 171 -4.99 11.14 -2.18
C LEU A 171 -3.89 11.67 -3.10
N ALA A 172 -3.03 12.56 -2.58
CA ALA A 172 -1.91 13.10 -3.34
C ALA A 172 -0.94 11.99 -3.79
N LEU A 173 -0.65 10.99 -2.94
CA LEU A 173 0.17 9.82 -3.30
C LEU A 173 -0.49 8.97 -4.39
N GLY A 174 -1.79 8.68 -4.23
CA GLY A 174 -2.57 7.94 -5.22
C GLY A 174 -2.62 8.61 -6.59
N ILE A 175 -2.62 9.95 -6.62
CA ILE A 175 -2.57 10.74 -7.86
C ILE A 175 -1.15 10.78 -8.44
N ALA A 176 -0.14 11.04 -7.60
CA ALA A 176 1.25 11.21 -8.02
C ALA A 176 1.82 9.92 -8.63
N CYS A 177 1.58 8.81 -7.95
CA CYS A 177 2.12 7.50 -8.31
C CYS A 177 1.03 6.42 -8.12
N PRO A 178 0.06 6.32 -9.03
CA PRO A 178 -1.00 5.32 -8.93
C PRO A 178 -0.45 3.89 -9.04
N PRO A 179 -1.17 2.87 -8.52
CA PRO A 179 -0.84 1.46 -8.73
C PRO A 179 -0.61 1.13 -10.21
N LEU A 180 0.19 0.08 -10.46
CA LEU A 180 0.48 -0.37 -11.82
C LEU A 180 -0.78 -0.93 -12.49
N ARG A 181 -1.09 -0.41 -13.68
CA ARG A 181 -2.19 -0.91 -14.52
C ARG A 181 -1.75 -2.18 -15.25
N SER A 182 -2.70 -3.04 -15.61
CA SER A 182 -2.41 -4.22 -16.44
C SER A 182 -1.61 -3.88 -17.72
N GLY A 183 -1.94 -2.76 -18.37
CA GLY A 183 -1.26 -2.28 -19.57
C GLY A 183 0.20 -1.88 -19.32
N ASP A 184 0.45 -1.17 -18.21
CA ASP A 184 1.80 -0.78 -17.79
C ASP A 184 2.65 -2.03 -17.51
N VAL A 185 2.11 -3.00 -16.77
CA VAL A 185 2.77 -4.27 -16.48
C VAL A 185 3.08 -5.04 -17.77
N THR A 186 2.15 -5.10 -18.74
CA THR A 186 2.42 -5.78 -20.01
C THR A 186 3.55 -5.13 -20.80
N LEU A 187 3.66 -3.80 -20.77
CA LEU A 187 4.73 -3.07 -21.44
C LEU A 187 6.08 -3.32 -20.76
N MET A 188 6.12 -3.25 -19.42
CA MET A 188 7.33 -3.52 -18.63
C MET A 188 7.85 -4.95 -18.80
N MET A 189 6.93 -5.91 -18.95
CA MET A 189 7.26 -7.32 -19.16
C MET A 189 7.60 -7.66 -20.62
N GLY A 190 7.39 -6.74 -21.56
CA GLY A 190 7.58 -6.98 -22.99
C GLY A 190 9.01 -7.40 -23.36
N ALA A 191 9.99 -6.84 -22.66
CA ALA A 191 11.41 -7.14 -22.87
C ALA A 191 11.93 -8.37 -22.09
N VAL A 192 11.18 -8.85 -21.10
CA VAL A 192 11.58 -10.02 -20.30
C VAL A 192 11.45 -11.28 -21.15
N ARG A 193 12.49 -12.11 -21.21
CA ARG A 193 12.47 -13.41 -21.89
C ARG A 193 11.96 -14.49 -20.95
N GLY A 194 11.16 -15.41 -21.47
CA GLY A 194 10.57 -16.52 -20.71
C GLY A 194 9.12 -16.24 -20.30
N ARG A 195 8.28 -17.27 -20.40
CA ARG A 195 6.88 -17.18 -20.01
C ARG A 195 6.72 -17.14 -18.49
N GLU A 196 7.46 -17.99 -17.79
CA GLU A 196 7.38 -18.14 -16.33
C GLU A 196 7.88 -16.88 -15.60
N THR A 197 8.95 -16.26 -16.08
CA THR A 197 9.45 -14.97 -15.57
C THR A 197 8.42 -13.86 -15.77
N ARG A 198 7.78 -13.76 -16.94
CA ARG A 198 6.68 -12.80 -17.15
C ARG A 198 5.48 -13.04 -16.23
N GLU A 199 5.13 -14.30 -15.98
CA GLU A 199 4.08 -14.66 -15.03
C GLU A 199 4.47 -14.28 -13.60
N ALA A 200 5.70 -14.53 -13.18
CA ALA A 200 6.24 -14.08 -11.89
C ALA A 200 6.20 -12.56 -11.73
N GLY A 201 6.60 -11.80 -12.75
CA GLY A 201 6.56 -10.34 -12.73
C GLY A 201 5.15 -9.78 -12.57
N ARG A 202 4.13 -10.45 -13.14
CA ARG A 202 2.72 -10.07 -12.94
C ARG A 202 2.24 -10.34 -11.52
N VAL A 203 2.63 -11.46 -10.93
CA VAL A 203 2.29 -11.76 -9.52
C VAL A 203 2.97 -10.76 -8.58
N LEU A 204 4.24 -10.41 -8.83
CA LEU A 204 4.91 -9.36 -8.06
C LEU A 204 4.26 -7.98 -8.24
N ALA A 205 3.74 -7.66 -9.42
CA ALA A 205 2.98 -6.43 -9.63
C ALA A 205 1.65 -6.42 -8.84
N ASP A 206 0.97 -7.57 -8.72
CA ASP A 206 -0.22 -7.69 -7.86
C ASP A 206 0.12 -7.47 -6.38
N VAL A 207 1.25 -8.03 -5.91
CA VAL A 207 1.75 -7.82 -4.54
C VAL A 207 2.17 -6.37 -4.30
N LEU A 208 2.85 -5.73 -5.26
CA LEU A 208 3.20 -4.32 -5.22
C LEU A 208 1.95 -3.43 -5.15
N ASN A 209 0.95 -3.70 -5.99
CA ASN A 209 -0.31 -2.99 -5.98
C ASN A 209 -1.02 -3.15 -4.63
N CYS A 210 -1.01 -4.37 -4.06
CA CYS A 210 -1.57 -4.61 -2.74
C CYS A 210 -0.84 -3.79 -1.66
N GLY A 211 0.49 -3.79 -1.64
CA GLY A 211 1.28 -2.97 -0.71
C GLY A 211 1.00 -1.48 -0.85
N TRP A 212 0.83 -0.98 -2.08
CA TRP A 212 0.50 0.41 -2.33
C TRP A 212 -0.90 0.76 -1.83
N VAL A 213 -1.90 -0.08 -2.11
CA VAL A 213 -3.27 0.18 -1.62
C VAL A 213 -3.34 0.09 -0.09
N LEU A 214 -2.59 -0.82 0.54
CA LEU A 214 -2.47 -0.89 1.99
C LEU A 214 -1.87 0.39 2.57
N LEU A 215 -0.76 0.87 2.02
CA LEU A 215 -0.15 2.13 2.49
C LEU A 215 -1.14 3.30 2.39
N LEU A 216 -1.88 3.41 1.27
CA LEU A 216 -2.90 4.44 1.09
C LEU A 216 -4.08 4.28 2.06
N ALA A 217 -4.51 3.05 2.31
CA ALA A 217 -5.59 2.71 3.22
C ALA A 217 -5.21 3.00 4.69
N ASP A 218 -4.02 2.61 5.11
CA ASP A 218 -3.47 2.84 6.45
C ASP A 218 -3.29 4.34 6.71
N LEU A 219 -2.81 5.10 5.72
CA LEU A 219 -2.69 6.57 5.81
C LEU A 219 -4.04 7.27 5.85
N ALA A 220 -5.02 6.82 5.07
CA ALA A 220 -6.32 7.49 5.02
C ALA A 220 -7.15 7.29 6.29
N LEU A 221 -7.04 6.13 6.94
CA LEU A 221 -7.89 5.77 8.10
C LEU A 221 -7.08 5.06 9.21
N PRO A 222 -6.04 5.71 9.77
CA PRO A 222 -5.16 5.10 10.76
C PRO A 222 -5.88 4.69 12.05
N ILE A 223 -6.92 5.43 12.46
CA ILE A 223 -7.73 5.14 13.66
C ILE A 223 -8.51 3.82 13.57
N SER A 224 -8.64 3.23 12.39
CA SER A 224 -9.38 1.96 12.22
C SER A 224 -8.48 0.72 12.29
N ILE A 225 -7.19 0.91 12.53
CA ILE A 225 -6.22 -0.18 12.72
C ILE A 225 -6.39 -0.77 14.12
N GLY A 226 -6.43 -2.10 14.23
CA GLY A 226 -6.54 -2.76 15.54
C GLY A 226 -5.37 -2.45 16.46
N LEU A 227 -5.61 -2.29 17.75
CA LEU A 227 -4.55 -2.08 18.74
C LEU A 227 -3.95 -3.39 19.23
N ALA A 228 -2.64 -3.39 19.45
CA ALA A 228 -1.94 -4.45 20.14
C ALA A 228 -2.55 -4.70 21.54
N GLY A 229 -2.63 -5.97 21.95
CA GLY A 229 -3.11 -6.35 23.29
C GLY A 229 -4.62 -6.61 23.42
N GLN A 230 -5.41 -6.33 22.38
CA GLN A 230 -6.85 -6.69 22.34
C GLN A 230 -7.12 -8.15 21.89
N GLY A 231 -6.05 -8.94 21.68
CA GLY A 231 -6.12 -10.35 21.30
C GLY A 231 -6.94 -10.60 20.02
N MET A 232 -7.69 -11.71 20.00
CA MET A 232 -8.48 -12.12 18.84
C MET A 232 -9.60 -11.11 18.48
N VAL A 233 -10.17 -10.43 19.48
CA VAL A 233 -11.24 -9.44 19.25
C VAL A 233 -10.70 -8.24 18.47
N GLY A 234 -9.54 -7.71 18.87
CA GLY A 234 -8.87 -6.62 18.14
C GLY A 234 -8.47 -7.03 16.74
N TRP A 235 -8.00 -8.27 16.56
CA TRP A 235 -7.62 -8.79 15.25
C TRP A 235 -8.83 -8.94 14.32
N CYS A 236 -9.96 -9.46 14.81
CA CYS A 236 -11.21 -9.56 14.03
C CYS A 236 -11.80 -8.19 13.67
N ALA A 237 -11.78 -7.23 14.59
CA ALA A 237 -12.21 -5.87 14.33
C ALA A 237 -11.30 -5.20 13.28
N GLY A 238 -9.98 -5.35 13.42
CA GLY A 238 -8.98 -4.86 12.48
C GLY A 238 -9.14 -5.46 11.08
N LEU A 239 -9.49 -6.75 10.97
CA LEU A 239 -9.81 -7.37 9.68
C LEU A 239 -11.06 -6.75 9.03
N GLY A 240 -12.12 -6.52 9.80
CA GLY A 240 -13.34 -5.87 9.30
C GLY A 240 -13.06 -4.46 8.80
N ALA A 241 -12.29 -3.70 9.56
CA ALA A 241 -11.86 -2.35 9.18
C ALA A 241 -10.94 -2.36 7.95
N LEU A 242 -10.01 -3.31 7.86
CA LEU A 242 -9.12 -3.48 6.71
C LEU A 242 -9.92 -3.64 5.41
N TRP A 243 -10.97 -4.47 5.41
CA TRP A 243 -11.84 -4.62 4.24
C TRP A 243 -12.49 -3.30 3.83
N GLY A 244 -13.00 -2.54 4.80
CA GLY A 244 -13.60 -1.22 4.55
C GLY A 244 -12.61 -0.23 3.95
N ARG A 245 -11.40 -0.14 4.53
CA ARG A 245 -10.34 0.76 4.03
C ARG A 245 -9.82 0.37 2.67
N MET A 246 -9.61 -0.93 2.44
CA MET A 246 -9.20 -1.47 1.15
C MET A 246 -10.23 -1.16 0.07
N LEU A 247 -11.51 -1.38 0.35
CA LEU A 247 -12.59 -1.07 -0.59
C LEU A 247 -12.65 0.43 -0.89
N LEU A 248 -12.56 1.28 0.13
CA LEU A 248 -12.54 2.72 -0.04
C LEU A 248 -11.35 3.17 -0.90
N ALA A 249 -10.15 2.69 -0.61
CA ALA A 249 -8.95 3.02 -1.37
C ALA A 249 -9.07 2.58 -2.83
N VAL A 250 -9.55 1.35 -3.08
CA VAL A 250 -9.81 0.85 -4.44
C VAL A 250 -10.86 1.70 -5.17
N LEU A 251 -11.95 2.09 -4.51
CA LEU A 251 -13.00 2.93 -5.10
C LEU A 251 -12.47 4.32 -5.46
N VAL A 252 -11.70 4.94 -4.56
CA VAL A 252 -11.06 6.24 -4.79
C VAL A 252 -10.10 6.17 -5.97
N LEU A 253 -9.21 5.17 -5.99
CA LEU A 253 -8.28 4.95 -7.11
C LEU A 253 -9.02 4.69 -8.43
N THR A 254 -10.12 3.93 -8.37
CA THR A 254 -10.98 3.70 -9.53
C THR A 254 -11.66 4.98 -10.01
N GLY A 255 -12.14 5.83 -9.10
CA GLY A 255 -12.71 7.13 -9.42
C GLY A 255 -11.68 8.07 -10.07
N LEU A 256 -10.47 8.15 -9.53
CA LEU A 256 -9.35 8.89 -10.12
C LEU A 256 -9.01 8.39 -11.53
N ARG A 257 -9.09 7.07 -11.74
CA ARG A 257 -8.89 6.43 -13.03
C ARG A 257 -9.96 6.81 -14.05
N LEU A 258 -11.23 6.69 -13.68
CA LEU A 258 -12.37 6.96 -14.56
C LEU A 258 -12.47 8.44 -14.93
N THR A 259 -12.11 9.33 -14.01
CA THR A 259 -12.09 10.79 -14.24
C THR A 259 -10.83 11.28 -14.96
N GLY A 260 -9.88 10.39 -15.24
CA GLY A 260 -8.61 10.74 -15.90
C GLY A 260 -7.71 11.67 -15.08
N GLN A 261 -7.91 11.75 -13.76
CA GLN A 261 -7.18 12.66 -12.88
C GLN A 261 -5.88 12.06 -12.33
N GLU A 262 -5.61 10.78 -12.59
CA GLU A 262 -4.32 10.16 -12.29
C GLU A 262 -3.16 10.93 -12.94
N ARG A 263 -2.00 10.97 -12.25
CA ARG A 263 -0.76 11.59 -12.74
C ARG A 263 -0.85 13.10 -12.99
N SER A 264 -1.88 13.76 -12.43
CA SER A 264 -2.02 15.21 -12.46
C SER A 264 -1.13 15.86 -11.41
N GLY A 265 -0.04 16.50 -11.85
CA GLY A 265 0.86 17.24 -10.96
C GLY A 265 0.17 18.40 -10.24
N ARG A 266 -0.82 19.04 -10.88
CA ARG A 266 -1.60 20.13 -10.29
C ARG A 266 -2.45 19.66 -9.11
N LEU A 267 -3.18 18.55 -9.29
CA LEU A 267 -3.99 17.98 -8.21
C LEU A 267 -3.13 17.43 -7.08
N THR A 268 -2.00 16.81 -7.42
CA THR A 268 -1.03 16.36 -6.41
C THR A 268 -0.57 17.51 -5.52
N ALA A 269 -0.16 18.63 -6.13
CA ALA A 269 0.25 19.82 -5.41
C ALA A 269 -0.90 20.46 -4.61
N LEU A 270 -2.12 20.46 -5.17
CA LEU A 270 -3.31 20.97 -4.50
C LEU A 270 -3.63 20.18 -3.24
N PHE A 271 -3.66 18.85 -3.31
CA PHE A 271 -3.93 18.00 -2.15
C PHE A 271 -2.78 18.04 -1.12
N ALA A 272 -1.53 18.11 -1.56
CA ALA A 272 -0.39 18.32 -0.66
C ALA A 272 -0.48 19.67 0.08
N GLY A 273 -0.83 20.75 -0.63
CA GLY A 273 -1.07 22.05 -0.03
C GLY A 273 -2.28 22.05 0.92
N PHE A 274 -3.36 21.35 0.54
CA PHE A 274 -4.53 21.18 1.38
C PHE A 274 -4.23 20.41 2.67
N ALA A 275 -3.38 19.38 2.60
CA ALA A 275 -2.90 18.65 3.77
C ALA A 275 -2.18 19.58 4.77
N LEU A 276 -1.29 20.45 4.27
CA LEU A 276 -0.63 21.47 5.10
C LEU A 276 -1.64 22.42 5.75
N LEU A 277 -2.62 22.90 5.00
CA LEU A 277 -3.65 23.80 5.52
C LEU A 277 -4.51 23.13 6.60
N LEU A 278 -4.90 21.86 6.40
CA LEU A 278 -5.67 21.10 7.39
C LEU A 278 -4.87 20.85 8.67
N ALA A 279 -3.60 20.48 8.54
CA ALA A 279 -2.73 20.27 9.69
C ALA A 279 -2.51 21.56 10.49
N LEU A 280 -2.28 22.69 9.79
CA LEU A 280 -2.15 24.00 10.41
C LEU A 280 -3.46 24.44 11.07
N ALA A 281 -4.59 24.29 10.38
CA ALA A 281 -5.90 24.62 10.91
C ALA A 281 -6.23 23.81 12.17
N GLY A 282 -5.90 22.51 12.18
CA GLY A 282 -6.05 21.65 13.35
C GLY A 282 -5.24 22.17 14.55
N ARG A 283 -3.98 22.56 14.32
CA ARG A 283 -3.10 23.10 15.36
C ARG A 283 -3.58 24.45 15.94
N PHE A 284 -4.25 25.28 15.14
CA PHE A 284 -4.80 26.56 15.61
C PHE A 284 -6.19 26.44 16.23
N ALA A 285 -6.88 25.31 16.06
CA ALA A 285 -8.19 25.04 16.64
C ALA A 285 -8.12 24.46 18.06
N THR A 286 -6.95 23.97 18.47
CA THR A 286 -6.63 23.39 19.79
C THR A 286 -5.83 24.38 20.64
#